data_AF-A0AAW8W6Y2-F1
#
_entry.id   AF-A0AAW8W6Y2-F1
#
_cell.length_a   1.000
_cell.length_b   1.000
_cell.length_c   1.000
_cell.angle_alpha   90.00
_cell.angle_beta   90.00
_cell.angle_gamma   90.00
#
_symmetry.space_group_name_H-M   'P 1'
#
loop_
_entity.id
_entity.type
_entity.pdbx_description
1 polymer ?
#
loop_
_entity_poly.entity_id
_entity_poly.type
_entity_poly.pdbx_seq_one_letter_code
_entity_poly.pdbx_strand_id
1 'polypeptide(L)'
;MTKLSYWERRYLQTKAKEIRSTEAYEKALQPELNGLFRELNGEVSKWVDKYAKNQGIDSDAARKALDGIHTKHWQMTLKQFREKAKAGGYEDELDAEYFRSRVARLQALEQQLRSISQPRAQSLTDSMRDKLADQYDDTYMRTNYNLQAQRASFSADFAHFNDVQLRMAVSQPWGKDGKDFSQRIWKNYQRELPSYLMDAVLRGTIMGYGPHKVTQMMHARFQDVKRNNVHRLVVSEMAHVAEEANVRAYEENEIEQYEYMATLESHTCAICAKLDGQIFKVSERRPGINYPIIHGRCRCTTIPYLKDLPDIKERWSRDPVTGKGKMVKDVKFNEWKKSILAERERAASAGDFGANLEYVRSQEFEDKLKRNPRTAKISDAVAVVARHMIQHRNGTPFEDYYLLDSDTGATIAVSNKATVNKGVVYNAQVKRAFKSGSKGQYVSIHNHPSGFPPSLSDVATLTLKSKEKTIGMGLTVGHDGSVYWYTSPSERLPFNANLVYGKQIQKYVKMGYNEIKSQELALMDFADKYAFEFGKVGDDDD
;
A
#
# COMPACT_ATOMS: atom_id res chain seq x y z
N MET A 1 -18.12 -8.57 29.23
CA MET A 1 -16.96 -9.41 28.86
C MET A 1 -17.41 -10.85 28.80
N THR A 2 -17.85 -11.33 27.63
CA THR A 2 -18.28 -12.72 27.47
C THR A 2 -17.07 -13.59 27.20
N LYS A 3 -16.67 -14.39 28.19
CA LYS A 3 -15.53 -15.31 28.08
C LYS A 3 -15.72 -16.24 26.88
N LEU A 4 -14.75 -16.25 25.96
CA LEU A 4 -14.52 -17.29 24.95
C LEU A 4 -14.72 -18.68 25.57
N SER A 5 -15.10 -19.67 24.75
CA SER A 5 -14.91 -21.04 25.19
C SER A 5 -13.40 -21.27 25.38
N TYR A 6 -13.08 -22.14 26.34
CA TYR A 6 -11.69 -22.42 26.67
C TYR A 6 -10.89 -22.92 25.44
N TRP A 7 -11.54 -23.66 24.53
CA TRP A 7 -10.91 -24.29 23.37
C TRP A 7 -10.65 -23.33 22.21
N GLU A 8 -11.55 -22.39 21.95
CA GLU A 8 -11.34 -21.33 20.94
C GLU A 8 -10.10 -20.49 21.25
N ARG A 9 -9.92 -20.13 22.53
CA ARG A 9 -8.70 -19.44 23.00
C ARG A 9 -7.45 -20.24 22.63
N ARG A 10 -7.50 -21.55 22.73
CA ARG A 10 -6.35 -22.43 22.54
C ARG A 10 -5.97 -22.57 21.07
N TYR A 11 -6.92 -22.71 20.14
CA TYR A 11 -6.61 -22.74 18.70
C TYR A 11 -6.10 -21.38 18.21
N LEU A 12 -6.71 -20.27 18.64
CA LEU A 12 -6.24 -18.93 18.29
C LEU A 12 -4.87 -18.59 18.90
N GLN A 13 -4.61 -19.04 20.14
CA GLN A 13 -3.28 -18.93 20.75
C GLN A 13 -2.23 -19.75 19.98
N THR A 14 -2.61 -20.91 19.45
CA THR A 14 -1.75 -21.75 18.61
C THR A 14 -1.38 -20.99 17.34
N LYS A 15 -2.37 -20.44 16.61
CA LYS A 15 -2.08 -19.61 15.43
C LYS A 15 -1.22 -18.39 15.73
N ALA A 16 -1.51 -17.68 16.81
CA ALA A 16 -0.71 -16.53 17.23
C ALA A 16 0.73 -16.94 17.61
N LYS A 17 0.95 -18.17 18.07
CA LYS A 17 2.28 -18.72 18.32
C LYS A 17 2.99 -19.06 17.01
N GLU A 18 2.33 -19.68 16.04
CA GLU A 18 2.87 -19.96 14.71
C GLU A 18 3.38 -18.67 14.03
N ILE A 19 2.56 -17.61 14.06
CA ILE A 19 2.92 -16.31 13.48
C ILE A 19 4.14 -15.71 14.20
N ARG A 20 4.17 -15.74 15.54
CA ARG A 20 5.32 -15.25 16.32
C ARG A 20 6.60 -16.06 16.08
N SER A 21 6.48 -17.37 15.94
CA SER A 21 7.58 -18.28 15.58
C SER A 21 8.16 -17.92 14.22
N THR A 22 7.29 -17.65 13.24
CA THR A 22 7.66 -17.20 11.89
C THR A 22 8.37 -15.84 11.93
N GLU A 23 7.81 -14.85 12.64
CA GLU A 23 8.41 -13.52 12.79
C GLU A 23 9.77 -13.57 13.50
N ALA A 24 9.92 -14.43 14.52
CA ALA A 24 11.18 -14.63 15.23
C ALA A 24 12.26 -15.26 14.34
N TYR A 25 11.90 -16.28 13.56
CA TYR A 25 12.81 -16.90 12.60
C TYR A 25 13.25 -15.91 11.51
N GLU A 26 12.31 -15.16 10.93
CA GLU A 26 12.63 -14.13 9.94
C GLU A 26 13.57 -13.06 10.51
N LYS A 27 13.35 -12.63 11.76
CA LYS A 27 14.23 -11.69 12.46
C LYS A 27 15.64 -12.28 12.65
N ALA A 28 15.74 -13.55 13.07
CA ALA A 28 17.01 -14.25 13.24
C ALA A 28 17.79 -14.43 11.93
N LEU A 29 17.08 -14.47 10.79
CA LEU A 29 17.67 -14.56 9.46
C LEU A 29 18.35 -13.26 9.00
N GLN A 30 17.91 -12.11 9.50
CA GLN A 30 18.35 -10.82 8.97
C GLN A 30 19.86 -10.56 9.07
N PRO A 31 20.53 -10.83 10.21
CA PRO A 31 21.98 -10.64 10.33
C PRO A 31 22.75 -11.50 9.33
N GLU A 32 22.29 -12.72 9.11
CA GLU A 32 22.89 -13.68 8.17
C GLU A 32 22.84 -13.16 6.73
N LEU A 33 21.67 -12.66 6.30
CA LEU A 33 21.48 -12.09 4.98
C LEU A 33 22.25 -10.79 4.80
N ASN A 34 22.28 -9.93 5.82
CA ASN A 34 23.06 -8.71 5.79
C ASN A 34 24.57 -9.00 5.74
N GLY A 35 25.03 -10.10 6.36
CA GLY A 35 26.40 -10.60 6.24
C GLY A 35 26.75 -10.98 4.80
N LEU A 36 25.93 -11.84 4.18
CA LEU A 36 26.09 -12.23 2.78
C LEU A 36 26.14 -11.00 1.86
N PHE A 37 25.23 -10.04 2.06
CA PHE A 37 25.26 -8.80 1.27
C PHE A 37 26.57 -8.02 1.41
N ARG A 38 27.12 -7.91 2.62
CA ARG A 38 28.40 -7.21 2.83
C ARG A 38 29.54 -7.87 2.05
N GLU A 39 29.58 -9.20 2.03
CA GLU A 39 30.59 -9.96 1.27
C GLU A 39 30.43 -9.74 -0.24
N LEU A 40 29.21 -9.90 -0.77
CA LEU A 40 28.91 -9.67 -2.19
C LEU A 40 29.23 -8.22 -2.60
N ASN A 41 28.85 -7.25 -1.76
CA ASN A 41 29.15 -5.84 -2.00
C ASN A 41 30.65 -5.54 -1.95
N GLY A 42 31.40 -6.22 -1.08
CA GLY A 42 32.85 -6.10 -1.01
C GLY A 42 33.54 -6.55 -2.30
N GLU A 43 33.12 -7.69 -2.85
CA GLU A 43 33.66 -8.19 -4.13
C GLU A 43 33.30 -7.28 -5.30
N VAL A 44 32.06 -6.80 -5.37
CA VAL A 44 31.70 -5.84 -6.41
C VAL A 44 32.46 -4.52 -6.25
N SER A 45 32.62 -4.01 -5.04
CA SER A 45 33.36 -2.75 -4.81
C SER A 45 34.80 -2.87 -5.28
N LYS A 46 35.49 -3.98 -4.96
CA LYS A 46 36.85 -4.28 -5.47
C LYS A 46 36.87 -4.32 -7.00
N TRP A 47 35.87 -4.95 -7.62
CA TRP A 47 35.76 -5.03 -9.07
C TRP A 47 35.55 -3.65 -9.70
N VAL A 48 34.64 -2.84 -9.15
CA VAL A 48 34.33 -1.48 -9.61
C VAL A 48 35.56 -0.58 -9.45
N ASP A 49 36.27 -0.63 -8.33
CA ASP A 49 37.49 0.16 -8.13
C ASP A 49 38.60 -0.21 -9.12
N LYS A 50 38.70 -1.50 -9.47
CA LYS A 50 39.72 -2.02 -10.39
C LYS A 50 39.39 -1.74 -11.86
N TYR A 51 38.11 -1.71 -12.24
CA TYR A 51 37.70 -1.74 -13.64
C TYR A 51 36.79 -0.59 -14.09
N ALA A 52 36.11 0.15 -13.19
CA ALA A 52 35.20 1.24 -13.53
C ALA A 52 35.84 2.64 -13.51
N LYS A 53 37.00 2.82 -12.85
CA LYS A 53 37.77 4.08 -12.92
C LYS A 53 38.30 4.39 -14.32
N ASN A 54 38.37 3.37 -15.16
CA ASN A 54 38.65 3.53 -16.57
C ASN A 54 37.31 3.47 -17.30
N GLN A 55 36.92 4.60 -17.90
CA GLN A 55 36.43 4.72 -19.28
C GLN A 55 35.07 5.41 -19.48
N GLY A 56 35.12 6.47 -20.29
CA GLY A 56 33.97 7.01 -21.01
C GLY A 56 33.74 6.22 -22.29
N ILE A 57 32.52 5.70 -22.44
CA ILE A 57 32.00 5.09 -23.66
C ILE A 57 30.56 5.58 -23.86
N ASP A 58 30.19 5.75 -25.12
CA ASP A 58 28.84 6.11 -25.57
C ASP A 58 27.87 4.90 -25.50
N SER A 59 26.67 5.14 -24.97
CA SER A 59 25.71 4.12 -24.54
C SER A 59 25.06 3.32 -25.68
N ASP A 60 25.02 3.87 -26.90
CA ASP A 60 24.39 3.23 -28.07
C ASP A 60 25.32 2.23 -28.78
N ALA A 61 26.63 2.50 -28.82
CA ALA A 61 27.63 1.56 -29.35
C ALA A 61 27.72 0.29 -28.49
N ALA A 62 27.66 0.44 -27.17
CA ALA A 62 27.65 -0.67 -26.23
C ALA A 62 26.43 -1.58 -26.41
N ARG A 63 25.27 -1.02 -26.77
CA ARG A 63 24.02 -1.78 -26.94
C ARG A 63 24.02 -2.64 -28.21
N LYS A 64 24.53 -2.11 -29.33
CA LYS A 64 24.69 -2.86 -30.60
C LYS A 64 25.75 -3.97 -30.51
N ALA A 65 26.84 -3.76 -29.79
CA ALA A 65 27.88 -4.77 -29.60
C ALA A 65 27.40 -5.96 -28.75
N LEU A 66 26.43 -5.76 -27.85
CA LEU A 66 25.92 -6.78 -26.94
C LEU A 66 24.88 -7.73 -27.57
N ASP A 67 24.25 -7.34 -28.68
CA ASP A 67 23.13 -8.08 -29.29
C ASP A 67 23.54 -9.40 -29.98
N GLY A 68 24.85 -9.66 -30.14
CA GLY A 68 25.36 -10.84 -30.86
C GLY A 68 26.41 -11.70 -30.12
N ILE A 69 26.75 -11.41 -28.87
CA ILE A 69 27.88 -12.08 -28.19
C ILE A 69 27.41 -13.34 -27.43
N HIS A 70 27.55 -14.49 -28.09
CA HIS A 70 27.42 -15.82 -27.49
C HIS A 70 28.74 -16.59 -27.54
N THR A 71 29.85 -16.07 -27.01
CA THR A 71 31.12 -16.83 -27.01
C THR A 71 31.98 -16.59 -25.77
N LYS A 72 32.43 -17.71 -25.17
CA LYS A 72 33.27 -17.82 -23.97
C LYS A 72 34.78 -17.64 -24.20
N HIS A 73 35.24 -17.32 -25.41
CA HIS A 73 36.68 -17.35 -25.72
C HIS A 73 37.23 -16.05 -26.34
N TRP A 74 38.38 -15.67 -25.82
CA TRP A 74 39.24 -14.56 -26.19
C TRP A 74 40.19 -15.00 -27.32
N GLN A 75 40.18 -14.32 -28.47
CA GLN A 75 41.01 -14.73 -29.62
C GLN A 75 42.25 -13.85 -29.86
N MET A 76 42.35 -12.66 -29.26
CA MET A 76 43.42 -11.69 -29.52
C MET A 76 44.25 -11.36 -28.27
N THR A 77 45.54 -11.68 -28.23
CA THR A 77 46.39 -11.39 -27.06
C THR A 77 46.51 -9.89 -26.74
N LEU A 78 46.80 -9.52 -25.49
CA LEU A 78 46.97 -8.11 -25.07
C LEU A 78 48.06 -7.38 -25.89
N LYS A 79 49.07 -8.12 -26.36
CA LYS A 79 50.13 -7.62 -27.24
C LYS A 79 49.57 -7.25 -28.62
N GLN A 80 48.81 -8.16 -29.24
CA GLN A 80 48.16 -7.95 -30.54
C GLN A 80 47.13 -6.81 -30.49
N PHE A 81 46.37 -6.69 -29.40
CA PHE A 81 45.43 -5.58 -29.19
C PHE A 81 46.14 -4.22 -29.20
N ARG A 82 47.27 -4.10 -28.51
CA ARG A 82 48.08 -2.87 -28.46
C ARG A 82 48.72 -2.53 -29.80
N GLU A 83 49.17 -3.54 -30.54
CA GLU A 83 49.76 -3.36 -31.87
C GLU A 83 48.70 -2.87 -32.87
N LYS A 84 47.51 -3.48 -32.90
CA LYS A 84 46.39 -3.03 -33.73
C LYS A 84 45.86 -1.64 -33.35
N ALA A 85 45.75 -1.33 -32.05
CA ALA A 85 45.32 -0.01 -31.57
C ALA A 85 46.29 1.11 -31.96
N LYS A 86 47.59 0.80 -32.09
CA LYS A 86 48.61 1.75 -32.58
C LYS A 86 48.62 1.89 -34.10
N ALA A 87 48.23 0.85 -34.82
CA ALA A 87 48.21 0.83 -36.29
C ALA A 87 47.04 1.63 -36.88
N GLY A 88 45.90 1.70 -36.17
CA GLY A 88 44.67 2.34 -36.66
C GLY A 88 43.95 1.51 -37.74
N GLY A 89 42.66 1.76 -37.98
CA GLY A 89 41.85 1.06 -39.00
C GLY A 89 41.23 -0.28 -38.55
N TYR A 90 41.28 -0.58 -37.25
CA TYR A 90 40.69 -1.77 -36.63
C TYR A 90 39.72 -1.42 -35.50
N GLU A 91 39.15 -0.21 -35.52
CA GLU A 91 38.35 0.34 -34.42
C GLU A 91 37.17 -0.56 -34.05
N ASP A 92 36.40 -1.03 -35.04
CA ASP A 92 35.26 -1.93 -34.81
C ASP A 92 35.67 -3.29 -34.22
N GLU A 93 36.82 -3.84 -34.64
CA GLU A 93 37.34 -5.12 -34.15
C GLU A 93 37.85 -4.98 -32.70
N LEU A 94 38.56 -3.88 -32.41
CA LEU A 94 39.09 -3.57 -31.09
C LEU A 94 37.95 -3.26 -30.10
N ASP A 95 36.93 -2.53 -30.52
CA ASP A 95 35.74 -2.26 -29.70
C ASP A 95 34.99 -3.56 -29.39
N ALA A 96 34.77 -4.42 -30.38
CA ALA A 96 34.11 -5.71 -30.18
C ALA A 96 34.88 -6.62 -29.20
N GLU A 97 36.21 -6.74 -29.35
CA GLU A 97 37.05 -7.49 -28.40
C GLU A 97 37.05 -6.84 -27.01
N TYR A 98 37.09 -5.51 -26.94
CA TYR A 98 37.03 -4.76 -25.69
C TYR A 98 35.72 -5.02 -24.92
N PHE A 99 34.57 -5.00 -25.60
CA PHE A 99 33.27 -5.34 -25.01
C PHE A 99 33.19 -6.81 -24.60
N ARG A 100 33.68 -7.75 -25.43
CA ARG A 100 33.76 -9.18 -25.06
C ARG A 100 34.57 -9.40 -23.78
N SER A 101 35.72 -8.72 -23.65
CA SER A 101 36.55 -8.74 -22.45
C SER A 101 35.80 -8.29 -21.20
N ARG A 102 34.98 -7.24 -21.32
CA ARG A 102 34.16 -6.71 -20.22
C ARG A 102 33.06 -7.67 -19.81
N VAL A 103 32.34 -8.23 -20.80
CA VAL A 103 31.29 -9.24 -20.56
C VAL A 103 31.87 -10.48 -19.87
N ALA A 104 33.00 -11.01 -20.34
CA ALA A 104 33.66 -12.15 -19.71
C ALA A 104 34.07 -11.87 -18.25
N ARG A 105 34.57 -10.66 -17.95
CA ARG A 105 34.91 -10.23 -16.58
C ARG A 105 33.67 -10.11 -15.68
N LEU A 106 32.56 -9.61 -16.22
CA LEU A 106 31.28 -9.55 -15.50
C LEU A 106 30.71 -10.95 -15.24
N GLN A 107 30.81 -11.87 -16.21
CA GLN A 107 30.43 -13.27 -16.04
C GLN A 107 31.30 -13.97 -14.98
N ALA A 108 32.61 -13.71 -14.95
CA ALA A 108 33.50 -14.23 -13.92
C ALA A 108 33.12 -13.69 -12.52
N LEU A 109 32.82 -12.39 -12.42
CA LEU A 109 32.32 -11.79 -11.18
C LEU A 109 31.00 -12.45 -10.76
N GLU A 110 30.05 -12.66 -11.67
CA GLU A 110 28.80 -13.35 -11.38
C GLU A 110 29.04 -14.75 -10.80
N GLN A 111 29.94 -15.53 -11.39
CA GLN A 111 30.31 -16.86 -10.87
C GLN A 111 30.95 -16.78 -9.48
N GLN A 112 31.77 -15.77 -9.24
CA GLN A 112 32.35 -15.54 -7.91
C GLN A 112 31.26 -15.21 -6.88
N LEU A 113 30.29 -14.35 -7.22
CA LEU A 113 29.15 -14.04 -6.35
C LEU A 113 28.29 -15.28 -6.07
N ARG A 114 28.11 -16.16 -7.07
CA ARG A 114 27.42 -17.45 -6.91
C ARG A 114 28.17 -18.38 -5.95
N SER A 115 29.48 -18.47 -6.07
CA SER A 115 30.36 -19.25 -5.17
C SER A 115 30.25 -18.76 -3.72
N ILE A 116 30.24 -17.44 -3.50
CA ILE A 116 30.09 -16.85 -2.16
C ILE A 116 28.72 -17.18 -1.55
N SER A 117 27.67 -17.17 -2.39
CA SER A 117 26.30 -17.42 -1.94
C SER A 117 26.00 -18.89 -1.65
N GLN A 118 26.75 -19.83 -2.22
CA GLN A 118 26.46 -21.27 -2.16
C GLN A 118 26.52 -21.86 -0.74
N PRO A 119 27.59 -21.68 0.06
CA PRO A 119 27.62 -22.17 1.44
C PRO A 119 26.48 -21.58 2.29
N ARG A 120 26.12 -20.31 2.03
CA ARG A 120 25.00 -19.64 2.72
C ARG A 120 23.66 -20.25 2.35
N ALA A 121 23.43 -20.57 1.08
CA ALA A 121 22.20 -21.25 0.64
C ALA A 121 22.01 -22.62 1.31
N GLN A 122 23.11 -23.37 1.52
CA GLN A 122 23.06 -24.64 2.25
C GLN A 122 22.71 -24.42 3.73
N SER A 123 23.41 -23.53 4.43
CA SER A 123 23.12 -23.20 5.83
C SER A 123 21.68 -22.71 6.05
N LEU A 124 21.18 -21.87 5.13
CA LEU A 124 19.79 -21.41 5.14
C LEU A 124 18.79 -22.55 4.95
N THR A 125 19.11 -23.49 4.05
CA THR A 125 18.29 -24.68 3.80
C THR A 125 18.19 -25.53 5.06
N ASP A 126 19.31 -25.83 5.71
CA ASP A 126 19.32 -26.69 6.89
C ASP A 126 18.59 -26.03 8.06
N SER A 127 18.89 -24.74 8.32
CA SER A 127 18.18 -23.96 9.34
C SER A 127 16.68 -23.86 9.08
N MET A 128 16.26 -23.66 7.83
CA MET A 128 14.84 -23.61 7.49
C MET A 128 14.18 -24.98 7.64
N ARG A 129 14.86 -26.07 7.27
CA ARG A 129 14.36 -27.43 7.45
C ARG A 129 14.06 -27.73 8.92
N ASP A 130 15.03 -27.45 9.79
CA ASP A 130 14.88 -27.64 11.23
C ASP A 130 13.69 -26.81 11.76
N LYS A 131 13.58 -25.54 11.31
CA LYS A 131 12.50 -24.68 11.76
C LYS A 131 11.12 -25.12 11.27
N LEU A 132 11.03 -25.63 10.04
CA LEU A 132 9.79 -26.19 9.49
C LEU A 132 9.39 -27.46 10.25
N ALA A 133 10.35 -28.32 10.59
CA ALA A 133 10.13 -29.50 11.42
C ALA A 133 9.59 -29.10 12.80
N ASP A 134 10.27 -28.20 13.52
CA ASP A 134 9.82 -27.67 14.82
C ASP A 134 8.40 -27.10 14.75
N GLN A 135 8.10 -26.34 13.69
CA GLN A 135 6.81 -25.70 13.50
C GLN A 135 5.71 -26.74 13.27
N TYR A 136 5.98 -27.74 12.43
CA TYR A 136 5.04 -28.82 12.17
C TYR A 136 4.74 -29.59 13.47
N ASP A 137 5.78 -30.02 14.20
CA ASP A 137 5.64 -30.79 15.44
C ASP A 137 4.86 -30.01 16.50
N ASP A 138 5.26 -28.77 16.80
CA ASP A 138 4.57 -27.96 17.82
C ASP A 138 3.10 -27.69 17.44
N THR A 139 2.80 -27.50 16.15
CA THR A 139 1.43 -27.28 15.67
C THR A 139 0.62 -28.58 15.79
N TYR A 140 1.15 -29.69 15.31
CA TYR A 140 0.51 -31.00 15.37
C TYR A 140 0.21 -31.40 16.81
N MET A 141 1.20 -31.33 17.70
CA MET A 141 1.04 -31.71 19.11
C MET A 141 0.01 -30.84 19.83
N ARG A 142 0.00 -29.53 19.56
CA ARG A 142 -0.99 -28.62 20.17
C ARG A 142 -2.39 -28.86 19.65
N THR A 143 -2.54 -29.04 18.34
CA THR A 143 -3.85 -29.27 17.71
C THR A 143 -4.42 -30.60 18.19
N ASN A 144 -3.63 -31.67 18.21
CA ASN A 144 -4.01 -32.96 18.79
C ASN A 144 -4.40 -32.84 20.27
N TYR A 145 -3.56 -32.22 21.11
CA TYR A 145 -3.88 -32.01 22.52
C TYR A 145 -5.19 -31.24 22.70
N ASN A 146 -5.40 -30.17 21.93
CA ASN A 146 -6.61 -29.36 22.04
C ASN A 146 -7.86 -30.16 21.61
N LEU A 147 -7.78 -30.96 20.55
CA LEU A 147 -8.87 -31.80 20.06
C LEU A 147 -9.25 -32.88 21.06
N GLN A 148 -8.27 -33.64 21.54
CA GLN A 148 -8.46 -34.72 22.51
C GLN A 148 -9.03 -34.22 23.83
N ALA A 149 -8.42 -33.15 24.36
CA ALA A 149 -8.86 -32.57 25.61
C ALA A 149 -10.26 -31.93 25.48
N GLN A 150 -10.62 -31.41 24.30
CA GLN A 150 -11.96 -30.92 23.99
C GLN A 150 -13.01 -32.03 23.95
N ARG A 151 -12.62 -33.24 23.54
CA ARG A 151 -13.48 -34.44 23.54
C ARG A 151 -13.44 -35.24 24.84
N ALA A 152 -12.68 -34.78 25.84
CA ALA A 152 -12.41 -35.51 27.08
C ALA A 152 -11.91 -36.95 26.84
N SER A 153 -11.24 -37.18 25.71
CA SER A 153 -10.73 -38.48 25.29
C SER A 153 -9.27 -38.31 24.91
N PHE A 154 -8.38 -38.85 25.75
CA PHE A 154 -6.94 -38.82 25.52
C PHE A 154 -6.51 -40.18 24.99
N SER A 155 -5.92 -40.21 23.79
CA SER A 155 -5.28 -41.39 23.25
C SER A 155 -3.76 -41.24 23.39
N ALA A 156 -3.09 -42.29 23.88
CA ALA A 156 -1.63 -42.32 23.93
C ALA A 156 -0.99 -42.62 22.55
N ASP A 157 -1.81 -42.99 21.57
CA ASP A 157 -1.41 -43.53 20.27
C ASP A 157 -1.45 -42.47 19.14
N PHE A 158 -1.06 -41.23 19.40
CA PHE A 158 -0.82 -40.26 18.31
C PHE A 158 0.56 -40.50 17.68
N ALA A 159 0.73 -40.11 16.42
CA ALA A 159 1.96 -40.36 15.69
C ALA A 159 3.14 -39.64 16.35
N HIS A 160 4.12 -40.43 16.79
CA HIS A 160 5.42 -39.90 17.20
C HIS A 160 6.30 -39.82 15.96
N PHE A 161 6.46 -38.62 15.41
CA PHE A 161 7.35 -38.41 14.28
C PHE A 161 8.79 -38.43 14.77
N ASN A 162 9.61 -39.34 14.23
CA ASN A 162 11.05 -39.18 14.41
C ASN A 162 11.55 -38.01 13.55
N ASP A 163 12.64 -37.39 13.97
CA ASP A 163 13.21 -36.19 13.32
C ASP A 163 13.46 -36.40 11.81
N VAL A 164 13.85 -37.61 11.39
CA VAL A 164 14.10 -37.93 9.97
C VAL A 164 12.80 -37.93 9.16
N GLN A 165 11.75 -38.57 9.65
CA GLN A 165 10.44 -38.61 8.99
C GLN A 165 9.84 -37.21 8.87
N LEU A 166 9.97 -36.40 9.92
CA LEU A 166 9.47 -35.03 9.95
C LEU A 166 10.20 -34.15 8.93
N ARG A 167 11.53 -34.25 8.86
CA ARG A 167 12.36 -33.58 7.86
C ARG A 167 12.00 -33.97 6.43
N MET A 168 11.67 -35.25 6.20
CA MET A 168 11.19 -35.72 4.90
C MET A 168 9.80 -35.17 4.56
N ALA A 169 8.90 -35.09 5.54
CA ALA A 169 7.54 -34.57 5.36
C ALA A 169 7.55 -33.08 5.00
N VAL A 170 8.36 -32.26 5.68
CA VAL A 170 8.46 -30.82 5.40
C VAL A 170 9.25 -30.49 4.12
N SER A 171 9.98 -31.47 3.57
CA SER A 171 10.74 -31.32 2.32
C SER A 171 9.96 -31.78 1.08
N GLN A 172 8.66 -32.06 1.20
CA GLN A 172 7.85 -32.45 0.06
C GLN A 172 7.56 -31.25 -0.87
N PRO A 173 7.64 -31.42 -2.21
CA PRO A 173 7.27 -30.37 -3.13
C PRO A 173 5.77 -30.05 -3.05
N TRP A 174 5.43 -28.76 -3.08
CA TRP A 174 4.04 -28.30 -3.02
C TRP A 174 3.83 -27.03 -3.83
N GLY A 175 2.57 -26.64 -4.04
CA GLY A 175 2.23 -25.44 -4.81
C GLY A 175 2.34 -25.61 -6.33
N LYS A 176 1.99 -24.56 -7.09
CA LYS A 176 1.87 -24.63 -8.55
C LYS A 176 3.20 -24.83 -9.29
N ASP A 177 4.31 -24.46 -8.66
CA ASP A 177 5.65 -24.62 -9.23
C ASP A 177 6.24 -26.02 -8.99
N GLY A 178 5.59 -26.87 -8.16
CA GLY A 178 6.03 -28.24 -7.88
C GLY A 178 7.39 -28.31 -7.21
N LYS A 179 7.74 -27.30 -6.39
CA LYS A 179 9.04 -27.18 -5.72
C LYS A 179 8.90 -27.28 -4.21
N ASP A 180 9.94 -27.76 -3.56
CA ASP A 180 10.10 -27.69 -2.11
C ASP A 180 10.76 -26.36 -1.69
N PHE A 181 10.83 -26.13 -0.38
CA PHE A 181 11.46 -24.92 0.18
C PHE A 181 12.96 -24.84 -0.18
N SER A 182 13.69 -25.95 -0.22
CA SER A 182 15.13 -25.99 -0.51
C SER A 182 15.39 -25.49 -1.93
N GLN A 183 14.68 -26.02 -2.93
CA GLN A 183 14.77 -25.59 -4.32
C GLN A 183 14.45 -24.09 -4.47
N ARG A 184 13.51 -23.57 -3.67
CA ARG A 184 13.17 -22.14 -3.64
C ARG A 184 14.29 -21.30 -3.01
N ILE A 185 14.91 -21.76 -1.92
CA ILE A 185 16.10 -21.12 -1.31
C ILE A 185 17.25 -21.10 -2.33
N TRP A 186 17.58 -22.25 -2.92
CA TRP A 186 18.64 -22.37 -3.93
C TRP A 186 18.41 -21.43 -5.11
N LYS A 187 17.18 -21.39 -5.64
CA LYS A 187 16.81 -20.43 -6.70
C LYS A 187 17.03 -18.99 -6.26
N ASN A 188 16.54 -18.62 -5.08
CA ASN A 188 16.58 -17.24 -4.60
C ASN A 188 18.01 -16.77 -4.30
N TYR A 189 18.82 -17.58 -3.63
CA TYR A 189 20.14 -17.17 -3.12
C TYR A 189 21.30 -17.55 -4.02
N GLN A 190 21.27 -18.70 -4.70
CA GLN A 190 22.37 -19.12 -5.57
C GLN A 190 22.18 -18.64 -7.02
N ARG A 191 20.94 -18.39 -7.45
CA ARG A 191 20.67 -17.99 -8.84
C ARG A 191 20.22 -16.54 -8.99
N GLU A 192 19.12 -16.17 -8.34
CA GLU A 192 18.48 -14.89 -8.54
C GLU A 192 19.25 -13.73 -7.89
N LEU A 193 19.67 -13.88 -6.62
CA LEU A 193 20.38 -12.82 -5.91
C LEU A 193 21.66 -12.36 -6.63
N PRO A 194 22.61 -13.25 -7.01
CA PRO A 194 23.77 -12.85 -7.80
C PRO A 194 23.38 -12.17 -9.12
N SER A 195 22.40 -12.71 -9.84
CA SER A 195 21.97 -12.18 -11.14
C SER A 195 21.36 -10.77 -11.02
N TYR A 196 20.50 -10.53 -10.03
CA TYR A 196 19.91 -9.21 -9.79
C TYR A 196 20.93 -8.17 -9.35
N LEU A 197 21.93 -8.57 -8.56
CA LEU A 197 23.04 -7.69 -8.20
C LEU A 197 23.89 -7.37 -9.44
N MET A 198 24.12 -8.36 -10.31
CA MET A 198 24.88 -8.17 -11.55
C MET A 198 24.17 -7.27 -12.57
N ASP A 199 22.84 -7.22 -12.63
CA ASP A 199 22.10 -6.24 -13.43
C ASP A 199 22.49 -4.80 -13.05
N ALA A 200 22.64 -4.51 -11.75
CA ALA A 200 23.06 -3.20 -11.28
C ALA A 200 24.51 -2.87 -11.70
N VAL A 201 25.42 -3.84 -11.61
CA VAL A 201 26.84 -3.68 -12.00
C VAL A 201 26.99 -3.51 -13.51
N LEU A 202 26.27 -4.32 -14.30
CA LEU A 202 26.26 -4.25 -15.76
C LEU A 202 25.77 -2.87 -16.22
N ARG A 203 24.62 -2.40 -15.70
CA ARG A 203 24.09 -1.06 -16.01
C ARG A 203 25.05 0.03 -15.58
N GLY A 204 25.62 -0.07 -14.39
CA GLY A 204 26.59 0.89 -13.88
C GLY A 204 27.83 0.99 -14.76
N THR A 205 28.34 -0.16 -15.21
CA THR A 205 29.52 -0.25 -16.09
C THR A 205 29.23 0.31 -17.48
N ILE A 206 28.08 -0.02 -18.07
CA ILE A 206 27.70 0.47 -19.41
C ILE A 206 27.44 1.99 -19.38
N MET A 207 26.81 2.50 -18.32
CA MET A 207 26.39 3.90 -18.21
C MET A 207 27.45 4.81 -17.57
N GLY A 208 28.65 4.29 -17.27
CA GLY A 208 29.74 5.08 -16.66
C GLY A 208 29.42 5.61 -15.25
N TYR A 209 28.58 4.90 -14.49
CA TYR A 209 28.21 5.34 -13.14
C TYR A 209 29.39 5.22 -12.18
N GLY A 210 29.57 6.26 -11.34
CA GLY A 210 30.56 6.25 -10.27
C GLY A 210 30.28 5.14 -9.24
N PRO A 211 31.32 4.66 -8.52
CA PRO A 211 31.22 3.51 -7.62
C PRO A 211 30.08 3.61 -6.60
N HIS A 212 29.89 4.80 -6.04
CA HIS A 212 28.84 5.08 -5.07
C HIS A 212 27.42 4.79 -5.62
N LYS A 213 27.16 5.14 -6.88
CA LYS A 213 25.86 4.94 -7.52
C LYS A 213 25.60 3.46 -7.81
N VAL A 214 26.63 2.70 -8.19
CA VAL A 214 26.53 1.24 -8.39
C VAL A 214 26.21 0.54 -7.07
N THR A 215 26.92 0.90 -5.99
CA THR A 215 26.65 0.39 -4.64
C THR A 215 25.23 0.69 -4.17
N GLN A 216 24.74 1.91 -4.41
CA GLN A 216 23.35 2.28 -4.07
C GLN A 216 22.32 1.43 -4.83
N MET A 217 22.54 1.20 -6.12
CA MET A 217 21.67 0.35 -6.95
C MET A 217 21.70 -1.11 -6.47
N MET A 218 22.86 -1.66 -6.14
CA MET A 218 22.98 -3.00 -5.57
C MET A 218 22.26 -3.13 -4.23
N HIS A 219 22.42 -2.15 -3.34
CA HIS A 219 21.72 -2.13 -2.06
C HIS A 219 20.21 -2.12 -2.26
N ALA A 220 19.69 -1.30 -3.18
CA ALA A 220 18.26 -1.29 -3.51
C ALA A 220 17.78 -2.66 -3.99
N ARG A 221 18.50 -3.29 -4.95
CA ARG A 221 18.18 -4.64 -5.44
C ARG A 221 18.20 -5.70 -4.34
N PHE A 222 19.18 -5.63 -3.44
CA PHE A 222 19.24 -6.56 -2.31
C PHE A 222 18.06 -6.40 -1.35
N GLN A 223 17.67 -5.15 -1.04
CA GLN A 223 16.49 -4.88 -0.22
C GLN A 223 15.21 -5.41 -0.86
N ASP A 224 15.09 -5.31 -2.19
CA ASP A 224 13.96 -5.87 -2.93
C ASP A 224 13.90 -7.40 -2.80
N VAL A 225 15.03 -8.10 -2.98
CA VAL A 225 15.11 -9.56 -2.80
C VAL A 225 14.75 -9.96 -1.37
N LYS A 226 15.31 -9.26 -0.37
CA LYS A 226 15.05 -9.51 1.05
C LYS A 226 13.57 -9.33 1.39
N ARG A 227 12.96 -8.20 1.00
CA ARG A 227 11.56 -7.89 1.32
C ARG A 227 10.56 -8.75 0.55
N ASN A 228 10.85 -9.10 -0.71
CA ASN A 228 9.87 -9.75 -1.56
C ASN A 228 10.02 -11.27 -1.65
N ASN A 229 11.24 -11.77 -1.76
CA ASN A 229 11.45 -13.20 -1.98
C ASN A 229 11.59 -13.95 -0.65
N VAL A 230 12.38 -13.42 0.28
CA VAL A 230 12.66 -14.09 1.56
C VAL A 230 11.44 -14.08 2.47
N HIS A 231 10.89 -12.90 2.75
CA HIS A 231 9.69 -12.77 3.59
C HIS A 231 8.54 -13.64 3.05
N ARG A 232 8.30 -13.59 1.74
CA ARG A 232 7.25 -14.40 1.09
C ARG A 232 7.53 -15.89 1.26
N LEU A 233 8.77 -16.33 1.04
CA LEU A 233 9.14 -17.73 1.17
C LEU A 233 8.92 -18.20 2.61
N VAL A 234 9.58 -17.56 3.58
CA VAL A 234 9.50 -17.93 4.99
C VAL A 234 8.05 -17.99 5.47
N VAL A 235 7.25 -16.94 5.24
CA VAL A 235 5.85 -16.91 5.68
C VAL A 235 5.03 -18.01 5.01
N SER A 236 5.26 -18.28 3.72
CA SER A 236 4.44 -19.26 2.99
C SER A 236 4.83 -20.69 3.35
N GLU A 237 6.11 -21.02 3.52
CA GLU A 237 6.52 -22.36 3.93
C GLU A 237 6.11 -22.66 5.38
N MET A 238 6.30 -21.70 6.29
CA MET A 238 5.94 -21.85 7.71
C MET A 238 4.43 -22.02 7.88
N ALA A 239 3.62 -21.24 7.17
CA ALA A 239 2.18 -21.42 7.21
C ALA A 239 1.76 -22.73 6.52
N HIS A 240 2.45 -23.20 5.48
CA HIS A 240 2.09 -24.45 4.80
C HIS A 240 2.25 -25.64 5.75
N VAL A 241 3.42 -25.75 6.39
CA VAL A 241 3.67 -26.87 7.32
C VAL A 241 2.75 -26.82 8.54
N ALA A 242 2.38 -25.63 9.03
CA ALA A 242 1.40 -25.50 10.11
C ALA A 242 0.00 -25.98 9.68
N GLU A 243 -0.45 -25.63 8.48
CA GLU A 243 -1.76 -26.06 8.00
C GLU A 243 -1.80 -27.54 7.58
N GLU A 244 -0.68 -28.13 7.13
CA GLU A 244 -0.54 -29.59 6.98
C GLU A 244 -0.57 -30.30 8.34
N ALA A 245 0.11 -29.75 9.36
CA ALA A 245 0.05 -30.30 10.70
C ALA A 245 -1.39 -30.28 11.28
N ASN A 246 -2.13 -29.19 11.04
CA ASN A 246 -3.53 -29.07 11.44
C ASN A 246 -4.42 -30.14 10.78
N VAL A 247 -4.29 -30.33 9.45
CA VAL A 247 -5.14 -31.33 8.78
C VAL A 247 -4.82 -32.74 9.25
N ARG A 248 -3.54 -33.05 9.52
CA ARG A 248 -3.15 -34.37 10.03
C ARG A 248 -3.77 -34.64 11.39
N ALA A 249 -3.79 -33.64 12.27
CA ALA A 249 -4.52 -33.75 13.53
C ALA A 249 -6.03 -33.89 13.32
N TYR A 250 -6.62 -33.24 12.31
CA TYR A 250 -8.04 -33.42 11.98
C TYR A 250 -8.35 -34.83 11.50
N GLU A 251 -7.52 -35.40 10.62
CA GLU A 251 -7.67 -36.76 10.10
C GLU A 251 -7.58 -37.80 11.22
N GLU A 252 -6.59 -37.70 12.11
CA GLU A 252 -6.38 -38.65 13.22
C GLU A 252 -7.46 -38.58 14.29
N ASN A 253 -8.04 -37.39 14.52
CA ASN A 253 -9.15 -37.22 15.45
C ASN A 253 -10.50 -37.34 14.74
N GLU A 254 -10.58 -37.87 13.51
CA GLU A 254 -11.86 -38.10 12.83
C GLU A 254 -12.73 -36.82 12.79
N ILE A 255 -12.12 -35.68 12.52
CA ILE A 255 -12.81 -34.41 12.33
C ILE A 255 -13.35 -34.38 10.91
N GLU A 256 -14.67 -34.37 10.76
CA GLU A 256 -15.29 -34.41 9.43
C GLU A 256 -15.28 -33.04 8.73
N GLN A 257 -15.35 -31.95 9.51
CA GLN A 257 -15.54 -30.60 8.99
C GLN A 257 -14.61 -29.58 9.65
N TYR A 258 -14.21 -28.58 8.88
CA TYR A 258 -13.43 -27.44 9.35
C TYR A 258 -14.07 -26.14 8.89
N GLU A 259 -13.88 -25.08 9.69
CA GLU A 259 -14.27 -23.72 9.34
C GLU A 259 -13.03 -22.95 8.88
N TYR A 260 -13.14 -22.25 7.74
CA TYR A 260 -12.06 -21.43 7.21
C TYR A 260 -12.01 -20.08 7.95
N MET A 261 -10.84 -19.77 8.51
CA MET A 261 -10.62 -18.57 9.31
C MET A 261 -9.63 -17.61 8.61
N ALA A 262 -10.17 -16.61 7.89
CA ALA A 262 -9.40 -15.48 7.36
C ALA A 262 -8.87 -14.50 8.43
N THR A 263 -7.56 -14.26 8.46
CA THR A 263 -6.93 -13.32 9.41
C THR A 263 -7.59 -11.93 9.38
N LEU A 264 -7.95 -11.37 10.53
CA LEU A 264 -8.52 -10.03 10.62
C LEU A 264 -7.42 -8.95 10.56
N GLU A 265 -6.97 -8.61 9.35
CA GLU A 265 -5.93 -7.61 9.13
C GLU A 265 -6.06 -6.84 7.80
N SER A 266 -5.31 -5.76 7.66
CA SER A 266 -5.35 -4.90 6.46
C SER A 266 -4.91 -5.58 5.16
N HIS A 267 -4.12 -6.65 5.24
CA HIS A 267 -3.55 -7.35 4.07
C HIS A 267 -4.33 -8.59 3.65
N THR A 268 -5.43 -8.92 4.32
CA THR A 268 -6.26 -10.06 3.93
C THR A 268 -6.92 -9.79 2.59
N CYS A 269 -6.67 -10.70 1.64
CA CYS A 269 -7.15 -10.53 0.28
C CYS A 269 -8.66 -10.81 0.17
N ALA A 270 -9.27 -10.37 -0.93
CA ALA A 270 -10.70 -10.57 -1.19
C ALA A 270 -11.11 -12.04 -1.29
N ILE A 271 -10.19 -12.94 -1.71
CA ILE A 271 -10.49 -14.39 -1.80
C ILE A 271 -10.61 -14.97 -0.39
N CYS A 272 -9.60 -14.77 0.46
CA CYS A 272 -9.63 -15.20 1.85
C CYS A 272 -10.82 -14.59 2.61
N ALA A 273 -11.10 -13.30 2.39
CA ALA A 273 -12.24 -12.62 2.99
C ALA A 273 -13.61 -13.24 2.63
N LYS A 274 -13.74 -13.82 1.42
CA LYS A 274 -14.96 -14.51 0.99
C LYS A 274 -15.10 -15.89 1.62
N LEU A 275 -13.99 -16.59 1.83
CA LEU A 275 -13.96 -17.91 2.47
C LEU A 275 -14.17 -17.85 3.98
N ASP A 276 -14.03 -16.67 4.59
CA ASP A 276 -14.14 -16.50 6.04
C ASP A 276 -15.49 -16.97 6.61
N GLY A 277 -15.43 -17.92 7.54
CA GLY A 277 -16.58 -18.54 8.18
C GLY A 277 -17.31 -19.59 7.33
N GLN A 278 -16.74 -20.01 6.19
CA GLN A 278 -17.29 -21.13 5.42
C GLN A 278 -16.82 -22.47 6.01
N ILE A 279 -17.75 -23.41 6.10
CA ILE A 279 -17.50 -24.77 6.59
C ILE A 279 -17.31 -25.70 5.40
N PHE A 280 -16.26 -26.51 5.46
CA PHE A 280 -15.92 -27.49 4.42
C PHE A 280 -15.65 -28.85 5.06
N LYS A 281 -15.83 -29.92 4.29
CA LYS A 281 -15.43 -31.27 4.73
C LYS A 281 -13.92 -31.43 4.61
N VAL A 282 -13.30 -32.11 5.57
CA VAL A 282 -11.88 -32.47 5.51
C VAL A 282 -11.58 -33.33 4.27
N SER A 283 -12.50 -34.22 3.89
CA SER A 283 -12.37 -35.05 2.67
C SER A 283 -12.45 -34.27 1.35
N GLU A 284 -13.01 -33.06 1.36
CA GLU A 284 -13.12 -32.18 0.18
C GLU A 284 -12.04 -31.09 0.16
N ARG A 285 -11.02 -31.22 1.03
CA ARG A 285 -9.88 -30.31 1.14
C ARG A 285 -9.14 -30.17 -0.20
N ARG A 286 -9.00 -28.92 -0.64
CA ARG A 286 -8.22 -28.51 -1.81
C ARG A 286 -7.32 -27.33 -1.41
N PRO A 287 -6.04 -27.60 -1.10
CA PRO A 287 -5.07 -26.55 -0.78
C PRO A 287 -5.04 -25.47 -1.86
N GLY A 288 -5.10 -24.21 -1.45
CA GLY A 288 -5.11 -23.08 -2.38
C GLY A 288 -6.50 -22.68 -2.92
N ILE A 289 -7.56 -23.45 -2.62
CA ILE A 289 -8.94 -23.16 -3.06
C ILE A 289 -9.86 -22.96 -1.87
N ASN A 290 -10.06 -24.00 -1.04
CA ASN A 290 -10.91 -23.97 0.15
C ASN A 290 -10.13 -24.28 1.45
N TYR A 291 -8.82 -24.47 1.34
CA TYR A 291 -7.92 -24.73 2.46
C TYR A 291 -6.67 -23.84 2.32
N PRO A 292 -6.23 -23.17 3.40
CA PRO A 292 -5.02 -22.34 3.37
C PRO A 292 -3.79 -23.21 3.06
N ILE A 293 -2.79 -22.72 2.34
CA ILE A 293 -2.52 -21.32 1.93
C ILE A 293 -3.14 -21.00 0.55
N ILE A 294 -3.94 -19.94 0.47
CA ILE A 294 -4.56 -19.48 -0.80
C ILE A 294 -3.58 -18.72 -1.70
N HIS A 295 -2.67 -17.95 -1.12
CA HIS A 295 -1.72 -17.11 -1.85
C HIS A 295 -0.42 -16.90 -1.05
N GLY A 296 0.64 -16.42 -1.71
CA GLY A 296 1.87 -16.05 -0.99
C GLY A 296 1.58 -15.05 0.13
N ARG A 297 2.23 -15.24 1.30
CA ARG A 297 2.02 -14.45 2.53
C ARG A 297 0.63 -14.61 3.19
N CYS A 298 -0.14 -15.64 2.82
CA CYS A 298 -1.39 -15.95 3.53
C CYS A 298 -1.08 -16.33 4.98
N ARG A 299 -1.85 -15.78 5.92
CA ARG A 299 -1.77 -16.05 7.36
C ARG A 299 -3.09 -16.61 7.91
N CYS A 300 -4.02 -16.94 7.00
CA CYS A 300 -5.29 -17.57 7.33
C CYS A 300 -5.05 -18.99 7.84
N THR A 301 -6.03 -19.52 8.56
CA THR A 301 -5.96 -20.85 9.17
C THR A 301 -7.32 -21.50 9.13
N THR A 302 -7.41 -22.73 9.61
CA THR A 302 -8.68 -23.42 9.84
C THR A 302 -8.83 -23.78 11.30
N ILE A 303 -10.06 -23.99 11.71
CA ILE A 303 -10.39 -24.58 13.02
C ILE A 303 -11.32 -25.78 12.79
N PRO A 304 -11.27 -26.79 13.66
CA PRO A 304 -12.23 -27.89 13.60
C PRO A 304 -13.65 -27.35 13.83
N TYR A 305 -14.60 -27.77 12.99
CA TYR A 305 -16.02 -27.48 13.18
C TYR A 305 -16.70 -28.69 13.82
N LEU A 306 -17.23 -28.50 15.02
CA LEU A 306 -17.98 -29.52 15.75
C LEU A 306 -19.36 -28.95 16.09
N LYS A 307 -20.41 -29.56 15.54
CA LYS A 307 -21.78 -29.04 15.56
C LYS A 307 -22.34 -28.77 16.97
N ASP A 308 -21.88 -29.52 17.95
CA ASP A 308 -22.38 -29.43 19.33
C ASP A 308 -21.55 -28.48 20.22
N LEU A 309 -20.60 -27.74 19.64
CA LEU A 309 -19.82 -26.76 20.36
C LEU A 309 -20.44 -25.36 20.31
N PRO A 310 -20.19 -24.53 21.34
CA PRO A 310 -20.60 -23.14 21.32
C PRO A 310 -19.90 -22.37 20.19
N ASP A 311 -20.61 -21.37 19.65
CA ASP A 311 -20.07 -20.43 18.67
C ASP A 311 -18.91 -19.60 19.24
N ILE A 312 -18.00 -19.20 18.35
CA ILE A 312 -16.82 -18.40 18.63
C ILE A 312 -17.22 -16.98 19.04
N LYS A 313 -16.62 -16.47 20.11
CA LYS A 313 -16.96 -15.12 20.64
C LYS A 313 -15.96 -14.03 20.32
N GLU A 314 -14.68 -14.39 20.15
CA GLU A 314 -13.58 -13.45 19.90
C GLU A 314 -12.53 -14.08 18.98
N ARG A 315 -11.81 -13.25 18.25
CA ARG A 315 -10.84 -13.64 17.22
C ARG A 315 -9.61 -12.73 17.24
N TRP A 316 -8.45 -13.28 16.87
CA TRP A 316 -7.23 -12.47 16.73
C TRP A 316 -7.33 -11.51 15.53
N SER A 317 -6.95 -10.25 15.75
CA SER A 317 -6.87 -9.22 14.73
C SER A 317 -5.54 -8.47 14.82
N ARG A 318 -4.99 -8.11 13.66
CA ARG A 318 -3.84 -7.22 13.56
C ARG A 318 -4.33 -5.80 13.40
N ASP A 319 -3.97 -4.95 14.34
CA ASP A 319 -4.31 -3.53 14.29
C ASP A 319 -3.73 -2.89 13.02
N PRO A 320 -4.57 -2.32 12.13
CA PRO A 320 -4.12 -1.78 10.85
C PRO A 320 -3.23 -0.53 10.93
N VAL A 321 -3.12 0.10 12.11
CA VAL A 321 -2.27 1.29 12.34
C VAL A 321 -0.97 0.88 13.01
N THR A 322 -1.06 0.17 14.14
CA THR A 322 0.12 -0.16 14.95
C THR A 322 0.81 -1.44 14.52
N GLY A 323 0.14 -2.29 13.74
CA GLY A 323 0.62 -3.60 13.33
C GLY A 323 0.66 -4.63 14.47
N LYS A 324 0.19 -4.29 15.68
CA LYS A 324 0.18 -5.19 16.83
C LYS A 324 -1.06 -6.10 16.82
N GLY A 325 -0.90 -7.32 17.30
CA GLY A 325 -2.01 -8.26 17.47
C GLY A 325 -2.85 -7.95 18.71
N LYS A 326 -4.18 -8.03 18.60
CA LYS A 326 -5.14 -7.96 19.70
C LYS A 326 -6.30 -8.94 19.48
N MET A 327 -7.02 -9.27 20.54
CA MET A 327 -8.27 -10.04 20.43
C MET A 327 -9.43 -9.06 20.23
N VAL A 328 -10.34 -9.36 19.30
CA VAL A 328 -11.56 -8.58 19.01
C VAL A 328 -12.78 -9.52 19.04
N LYS A 329 -14.01 -8.99 19.11
CA LYS A 329 -15.23 -9.81 18.96
C LYS A 329 -15.18 -10.61 17.66
N ASP A 330 -15.67 -11.84 17.67
CA ASP A 330 -15.74 -12.63 16.45
C ASP A 330 -16.78 -12.03 15.51
N VAL A 331 -16.29 -11.68 14.32
CA VAL A 331 -17.04 -11.05 13.24
C VAL A 331 -16.38 -11.50 11.96
N LYS A 332 -17.20 -11.65 10.90
CA LYS A 332 -16.67 -11.95 9.58
C LYS A 332 -15.76 -10.83 9.11
N PHE A 333 -14.75 -11.16 8.31
CA PHE A 333 -13.75 -10.21 7.84
C PHE A 333 -14.36 -8.93 7.25
N ASN A 334 -15.44 -9.06 6.46
CA ASN A 334 -16.11 -7.90 5.85
C ASN A 334 -16.76 -6.97 6.87
N GLU A 335 -17.31 -7.53 7.95
CA GLU A 335 -17.89 -6.75 9.06
C GLU A 335 -16.80 -6.09 9.89
N TRP A 336 -15.74 -6.84 10.22
CA TRP A 336 -14.55 -6.30 10.88
C TRP A 336 -13.94 -5.13 10.08
N LYS A 337 -13.78 -5.31 8.76
CA LYS A 337 -13.23 -4.26 7.89
C LYS A 337 -14.11 -3.00 7.93
N LYS A 338 -15.44 -3.17 7.91
CA LYS A 338 -16.39 -2.05 8.04
C LYS A 338 -16.27 -1.38 9.41
N SER A 339 -16.15 -2.13 10.51
CA SER A 339 -16.04 -1.55 11.85
C SER A 339 -14.76 -0.74 12.02
N ILE A 340 -13.62 -1.22 11.48
CA ILE A 340 -12.36 -0.49 11.49
C ILE A 340 -12.44 0.79 10.66
N LEU A 341 -13.06 0.74 9.47
CA LEU A 341 -13.24 1.93 8.63
C LEU A 341 -14.13 2.96 9.31
N ALA A 342 -15.21 2.52 9.96
CA ALA A 342 -16.09 3.38 10.73
C ALA A 342 -15.39 3.99 11.96
N GLU A 343 -14.57 3.22 12.68
CA GLU A 343 -13.78 3.73 13.81
C GLU A 343 -12.77 4.79 13.36
N ARG A 344 -12.08 4.55 12.23
CA ARG A 344 -11.18 5.55 11.62
C ARG A 344 -11.92 6.80 11.18
N GLU A 345 -13.09 6.65 10.57
CA GLU A 345 -13.93 7.77 10.14
C GLU A 345 -14.37 8.61 11.35
N ARG A 346 -14.82 7.97 12.44
CA ARG A 346 -15.17 8.67 13.70
C ARG A 346 -13.98 9.37 14.33
N ALA A 347 -12.81 8.73 14.35
CA ALA A 347 -11.60 9.33 14.89
C ALA A 347 -11.16 10.57 14.09
N ALA A 348 -11.26 10.51 12.75
CA ALA A 348 -11.01 11.66 11.89
C ALA A 348 -12.04 12.77 12.11
N SER A 349 -13.33 12.42 12.24
CA SER A 349 -14.42 13.36 12.55
C SER A 349 -14.31 14.02 13.94
N ALA A 350 -13.62 13.39 14.89
CA ALA A 350 -13.40 13.93 16.22
C ALA A 350 -12.11 14.78 16.35
N GLY A 351 -11.25 14.77 15.33
CA GLY A 351 -9.98 15.52 15.33
C GLY A 351 -10.11 16.95 14.82
N ASP A 352 -8.97 17.63 14.73
CA ASP A 352 -8.89 18.94 14.08
C ASP A 352 -9.33 18.82 12.61
N PHE A 353 -10.24 19.69 12.18
CA PHE A 353 -10.90 19.62 10.86
C PHE A 353 -11.79 18.38 10.67
N GLY A 354 -12.28 17.79 11.76
CA GLY A 354 -13.28 16.73 11.71
C GLY A 354 -14.58 17.19 11.07
N ALA A 355 -15.16 16.33 10.23
CA ALA A 355 -16.41 16.60 9.53
C ALA A 355 -17.62 15.91 10.18
N ASN A 356 -18.74 16.62 10.18
CA ASN A 356 -20.06 16.11 10.54
C ASN A 356 -20.65 15.30 9.37
N LEU A 357 -20.06 14.13 9.13
CA LEU A 357 -20.46 13.23 8.04
C LEU A 357 -21.88 12.69 8.21
N GLU A 358 -22.37 12.57 9.44
CA GLU A 358 -23.75 12.17 9.72
C GLU A 358 -24.73 13.20 9.17
N TYR A 359 -24.51 14.48 9.47
CA TYR A 359 -25.32 15.58 8.93
C TYR A 359 -25.20 15.71 7.42
N VAL A 360 -23.99 15.71 6.84
CA VAL A 360 -23.81 15.86 5.38
C VAL A 360 -24.41 14.69 4.58
N ARG A 361 -24.61 13.52 5.22
CA ARG A 361 -25.28 12.35 4.62
C ARG A 361 -26.79 12.30 4.89
N SER A 362 -27.33 13.20 5.70
CA SER A 362 -28.73 13.18 6.11
C SER A 362 -29.66 13.75 5.04
N GLN A 363 -30.94 13.39 5.12
CA GLN A 363 -31.99 13.99 4.30
C GLN A 363 -32.13 15.50 4.58
N GLU A 364 -31.89 15.92 5.81
CA GLU A 364 -31.96 17.33 6.22
C GLU A 364 -30.97 18.20 5.43
N PHE A 365 -29.74 17.71 5.21
CA PHE A 365 -28.76 18.43 4.39
C PHE A 365 -29.19 18.54 2.92
N GLU A 366 -29.76 17.46 2.35
CA GLU A 366 -30.31 17.49 0.99
C GLU A 366 -31.51 18.46 0.87
N ASP A 367 -32.41 18.44 1.85
CA ASP A 367 -33.59 19.31 1.87
C ASP A 367 -33.22 20.78 1.97
N LYS A 368 -32.18 21.11 2.76
CA LYS A 368 -31.61 22.46 2.84
C LYS A 368 -31.16 22.97 1.48
N LEU A 369 -30.49 22.12 0.69
CA LEU A 369 -30.05 22.45 -0.67
C LEU A 369 -31.22 22.61 -1.65
N LYS A 370 -32.29 21.81 -1.46
CA LYS A 370 -33.51 21.88 -2.30
C LYS A 370 -34.33 23.13 -2.05
N ARG A 371 -34.41 23.61 -0.81
CA ARG A 371 -35.19 24.81 -0.44
C ARG A 371 -34.54 26.11 -0.92
N ASN A 372 -33.21 26.17 -1.00
CA ASN A 372 -32.53 27.38 -1.41
C ASN A 372 -32.57 27.58 -2.94
N PRO A 373 -33.10 28.71 -3.46
CA PRO A 373 -33.24 28.93 -4.91
C PRO A 373 -31.94 28.85 -5.71
N ARG A 374 -30.79 29.14 -5.09
CA ARG A 374 -29.47 29.11 -5.75
C ARG A 374 -28.96 27.70 -5.98
N THR A 375 -29.36 26.74 -5.15
CA THR A 375 -28.91 25.35 -5.24
C THR A 375 -29.99 24.39 -5.71
N ALA A 376 -31.27 24.76 -5.62
CA ALA A 376 -32.42 23.89 -5.87
C ALA A 376 -32.30 23.08 -7.17
N LYS A 377 -31.95 23.75 -8.28
CA LYS A 377 -31.87 23.17 -9.63
C LYS A 377 -30.87 22.02 -9.74
N ILE A 378 -29.75 22.09 -9.01
CA ILE A 378 -28.65 21.12 -9.06
C ILE A 378 -28.39 20.50 -7.68
N SER A 379 -29.39 20.52 -6.79
CA SER A 379 -29.27 20.18 -5.38
C SER A 379 -28.74 18.77 -5.15
N ASP A 380 -29.24 17.79 -5.91
CA ASP A 380 -28.77 16.40 -5.84
C ASP A 380 -27.29 16.28 -6.22
N ALA A 381 -26.85 16.99 -7.27
CA ALA A 381 -25.45 17.00 -7.69
C ALA A 381 -24.54 17.67 -6.66
N VAL A 382 -24.97 18.79 -6.09
CA VAL A 382 -24.27 19.48 -4.99
C VAL A 382 -24.17 18.57 -3.77
N ALA A 383 -25.23 17.85 -3.40
CA ALA A 383 -25.22 16.91 -2.28
C ALA A 383 -24.26 15.74 -2.50
N VAL A 384 -24.21 15.18 -3.71
CA VAL A 384 -23.25 14.12 -4.06
C VAL A 384 -21.81 14.63 -3.96
N VAL A 385 -21.50 15.80 -4.53
CA VAL A 385 -20.17 16.41 -4.46
C VAL A 385 -19.77 16.73 -3.02
N ALA A 386 -20.67 17.32 -2.24
CA ALA A 386 -20.46 17.62 -0.82
C ALA A 386 -20.13 16.35 -0.02
N ARG A 387 -20.90 15.28 -0.18
CA ARG A 387 -20.61 14.00 0.48
C ARG A 387 -19.22 13.46 0.11
N HIS A 388 -18.88 13.49 -1.18
CA HIS A 388 -17.59 13.00 -1.67
C HIS A 388 -16.42 13.82 -1.12
N MET A 389 -16.47 15.15 -1.22
CA MET A 389 -15.37 16.02 -0.80
C MET A 389 -15.17 15.99 0.71
N ILE A 390 -16.26 16.04 1.48
CA ILE A 390 -16.19 16.10 2.94
C ILE A 390 -15.74 14.74 3.50
N GLN A 391 -16.20 13.62 2.93
CA GLN A 391 -15.69 12.30 3.31
C GLN A 391 -14.22 12.13 2.95
N HIS A 392 -13.79 12.61 1.79
CA HIS A 392 -12.41 12.51 1.35
C HIS A 392 -11.46 13.37 2.19
N ARG A 393 -11.90 14.55 2.64
CA ARG A 393 -11.09 15.51 3.41
C ARG A 393 -11.30 15.49 4.91
N ASN A 394 -12.16 14.61 5.42
CA ASN A 394 -12.43 14.47 6.86
C ASN A 394 -11.14 14.34 7.69
N GLY A 395 -10.99 15.19 8.71
CA GLY A 395 -9.81 15.22 9.58
C GLY A 395 -8.54 15.77 8.91
N THR A 396 -8.67 16.48 7.78
CA THR A 396 -7.55 17.10 7.07
C THR A 396 -7.79 18.58 6.81
N PRO A 397 -6.74 19.43 6.76
CA PRO A 397 -6.87 20.84 6.43
C PRO A 397 -6.87 21.12 4.92
N PHE A 398 -7.13 20.11 4.09
CA PHE A 398 -7.01 20.20 2.64
C PHE A 398 -8.36 20.40 1.96
N GLU A 399 -8.30 20.96 0.76
CA GLU A 399 -9.49 21.29 -0.02
C GLU A 399 -9.51 20.54 -1.35
N ASP A 400 -10.70 20.10 -1.74
CA ASP A 400 -11.05 19.63 -3.06
C ASP A 400 -11.78 20.72 -3.83
N TYR A 401 -11.69 20.66 -5.16
CA TYR A 401 -12.40 21.56 -6.04
C TYR A 401 -13.12 20.80 -7.14
N TYR A 402 -14.38 21.14 -7.34
CA TYR A 402 -15.25 20.57 -8.36
C TYR A 402 -15.81 21.69 -9.24
N LEU A 403 -16.00 21.39 -10.51
CA LEU A 403 -16.81 22.20 -11.42
C LEU A 403 -17.98 21.38 -11.89
N LEU A 404 -19.18 21.92 -11.70
CA LEU A 404 -20.42 21.37 -12.22
C LEU A 404 -20.95 22.25 -13.35
N ASP A 405 -21.61 21.64 -14.31
CA ASP A 405 -22.48 22.34 -15.25
C ASP A 405 -23.70 22.92 -14.52
N SER A 406 -23.99 24.21 -14.73
CA SER A 406 -25.01 24.95 -13.96
C SER A 406 -26.44 24.52 -14.28
N ASP A 407 -26.66 23.91 -15.45
CA ASP A 407 -27.98 23.47 -15.88
C ASP A 407 -28.27 22.01 -15.53
N THR A 408 -27.27 21.14 -15.71
CA THR A 408 -27.43 19.68 -15.56
C THR A 408 -26.88 19.14 -14.25
N GLY A 409 -26.00 19.89 -13.57
CA GLY A 409 -25.26 19.40 -12.41
C GLY A 409 -24.15 18.40 -12.76
N ALA A 410 -23.86 18.16 -14.04
CA ALA A 410 -22.84 17.21 -14.46
C ALA A 410 -21.43 17.67 -14.04
N THR A 411 -20.62 16.76 -13.49
CA THR A 411 -19.23 17.07 -13.09
C THR A 411 -18.33 17.24 -14.31
N ILE A 412 -17.85 18.46 -14.53
CA ILE A 412 -16.97 18.84 -15.65
C ILE A 412 -15.49 18.67 -15.32
N ALA A 413 -15.10 18.98 -14.08
CA ALA A 413 -13.72 18.82 -13.63
C ALA A 413 -13.64 18.56 -12.14
N VAL A 414 -12.61 17.80 -11.73
CA VAL A 414 -12.29 17.53 -10.33
C VAL A 414 -10.82 17.77 -10.07
N SER A 415 -10.49 18.47 -9.00
CA SER A 415 -9.14 18.60 -8.46
C SER A 415 -9.13 18.22 -6.98
N ASN A 416 -8.72 16.98 -6.71
CA ASN A 416 -8.78 16.38 -5.37
C ASN A 416 -7.47 15.70 -4.94
N LYS A 417 -6.35 15.96 -5.63
CA LYS A 417 -5.05 15.37 -5.30
C LYS A 417 -4.12 16.33 -4.56
N ALA A 418 -4.55 17.57 -4.38
CA ALA A 418 -3.75 18.61 -3.74
C ALA A 418 -3.67 18.38 -2.23
N THR A 419 -2.50 18.71 -1.67
CA THR A 419 -2.23 18.69 -0.23
C THR A 419 -1.74 20.06 0.23
N VAL A 420 -2.36 21.12 -0.28
CA VAL A 420 -2.10 22.50 0.13
C VAL A 420 -3.03 22.83 1.30
N ASN A 421 -2.45 23.38 2.36
CA ASN A 421 -3.19 23.76 3.56
C ASN A 421 -4.18 24.90 3.24
N LYS A 422 -5.47 24.69 3.49
CA LYS A 422 -6.56 25.67 3.33
C LYS A 422 -6.48 26.43 2.02
N GLY A 423 -6.49 25.67 0.91
CA GLY A 423 -6.52 26.27 -0.41
C GLY A 423 -6.62 25.27 -1.54
N VAL A 424 -7.25 25.73 -2.62
CA VAL A 424 -7.48 24.96 -3.84
C VAL A 424 -6.29 25.03 -4.79
N VAL A 425 -5.96 23.89 -5.42
CA VAL A 425 -5.03 23.83 -6.56
C VAL A 425 -5.77 23.45 -7.84
N TYR A 426 -5.65 24.28 -8.87
CA TYR A 426 -6.28 24.05 -10.17
C TYR A 426 -5.40 23.19 -11.09
N ASN A 427 -5.89 21.99 -11.42
CA ASN A 427 -5.24 21.10 -12.39
C ASN A 427 -5.54 21.50 -13.85
N ALA A 428 -4.99 20.75 -14.81
CA ALA A 428 -5.15 21.04 -16.23
C ALA A 428 -6.61 20.94 -16.72
N GLN A 429 -7.44 20.07 -16.13
CA GLN A 429 -8.87 19.96 -16.49
C GLN A 429 -9.61 21.23 -16.07
N VAL A 430 -9.45 21.65 -14.82
CA VAL A 430 -10.07 22.87 -14.30
C VAL A 430 -9.65 24.10 -15.11
N LYS A 431 -8.34 24.23 -15.39
CA LYS A 431 -7.80 25.34 -16.20
C LYS A 431 -8.32 25.35 -17.64
N ARG A 432 -8.63 24.19 -18.22
CA ARG A 432 -9.25 24.11 -19.55
C ARG A 432 -10.71 24.55 -19.50
N ALA A 433 -11.48 24.05 -18.53
CA ALA A 433 -12.88 24.43 -18.35
C ALA A 433 -13.05 25.95 -18.21
N PHE A 434 -12.19 26.60 -17.40
CA PHE A 434 -12.17 28.06 -17.25
C PHE A 434 -11.90 28.86 -18.54
N LYS A 435 -11.32 28.22 -19.56
CA LYS A 435 -10.98 28.87 -20.84
C LYS A 435 -11.98 28.58 -21.95
N SER A 436 -12.67 27.44 -21.88
CA SER A 436 -13.51 26.94 -22.97
C SER A 436 -15.01 27.05 -22.72
N GLY A 437 -15.45 27.30 -21.48
CA GLY A 437 -16.86 27.41 -21.17
C GLY A 437 -17.45 28.79 -21.47
N SER A 438 -18.76 28.81 -21.69
CA SER A 438 -19.55 30.03 -21.90
C SER A 438 -19.82 30.75 -20.57
N LYS A 439 -20.14 32.05 -20.63
CA LYS A 439 -20.48 32.87 -19.45
C LYS A 439 -21.56 32.20 -18.59
N GLY A 440 -21.29 32.02 -17.30
CA GLY A 440 -22.23 31.45 -16.34
C GLY A 440 -22.49 29.94 -16.46
N GLN A 441 -21.77 29.24 -17.34
CA GLN A 441 -22.01 27.82 -17.62
C GLN A 441 -21.67 26.91 -16.42
N TYR A 442 -20.75 27.30 -15.55
CA TYR A 442 -20.27 26.44 -14.47
C TYR A 442 -20.56 26.98 -13.07
N VAL A 443 -20.76 26.05 -12.14
CA VAL A 443 -20.77 26.27 -10.69
C VAL A 443 -19.50 25.66 -10.11
N SER A 444 -18.71 26.45 -9.39
CA SER A 444 -17.54 25.94 -8.69
C SER A 444 -17.88 25.54 -7.26
N ILE A 445 -17.38 24.41 -6.78
CA ILE A 445 -17.61 23.93 -5.41
C ILE A 445 -16.26 23.56 -4.78
N HIS A 446 -15.98 24.04 -3.58
CA HIS A 446 -14.85 23.57 -2.77
C HIS A 446 -15.22 23.46 -1.30
N ASN A 447 -14.48 22.65 -0.54
CA ASN A 447 -14.73 22.49 0.88
C ASN A 447 -13.87 23.43 1.71
N HIS A 448 -14.42 23.91 2.83
CA HIS A 448 -13.70 24.66 3.86
C HIS A 448 -13.58 23.80 5.12
N PRO A 449 -12.36 23.32 5.46
CA PRO A 449 -12.15 22.41 6.60
C PRO A 449 -12.58 22.98 7.95
N SER A 450 -12.62 24.31 8.09
CA SER A 450 -13.03 25.01 9.31
C SER A 450 -14.47 25.52 9.29
N GLY A 451 -15.26 25.24 8.23
CA GLY A 451 -16.63 25.74 8.12
C GLY A 451 -16.76 27.25 7.95
N PHE A 452 -15.65 27.94 7.67
CA PHE A 452 -15.66 29.39 7.46
C PHE A 452 -16.38 29.77 6.15
N PRO A 453 -16.97 30.98 6.09
CA PRO A 453 -17.43 31.58 4.84
C PRO A 453 -16.35 31.61 3.73
N PRO A 454 -16.71 31.79 2.45
CA PRO A 454 -15.76 32.04 1.37
C PRO A 454 -14.83 33.20 1.73
N SER A 455 -13.53 33.06 1.43
CA SER A 455 -12.62 34.18 1.53
C SER A 455 -12.83 35.14 0.35
N LEU A 456 -12.36 36.38 0.51
CA LEU A 456 -12.35 37.33 -0.61
C LEU A 456 -11.46 36.83 -1.78
N SER A 457 -10.50 35.94 -1.52
CA SER A 457 -9.72 35.30 -2.58
C SER A 457 -10.56 34.31 -3.40
N ASP A 458 -11.50 33.61 -2.77
CA ASP A 458 -12.42 32.70 -3.47
C ASP A 458 -13.35 33.48 -4.39
N VAL A 459 -13.90 34.59 -3.90
CA VAL A 459 -14.69 35.54 -4.70
C VAL A 459 -13.88 36.10 -5.87
N ALA A 460 -12.63 36.53 -5.62
CA ALA A 460 -11.75 37.06 -6.65
C ALA A 460 -11.40 36.02 -7.74
N THR A 461 -11.29 34.73 -7.39
CA THR A 461 -10.92 33.70 -8.37
C THR A 461 -11.96 33.51 -9.47
N LEU A 462 -13.25 33.77 -9.17
CA LEU A 462 -14.32 33.69 -10.17
C LEU A 462 -14.11 34.68 -11.33
N THR A 463 -13.48 35.83 -11.08
CA THR A 463 -13.14 36.82 -12.11
C THR A 463 -11.72 36.68 -12.64
N LEU A 464 -10.74 36.34 -11.79
CA LEU A 464 -9.33 36.33 -12.17
C LEU A 464 -8.92 35.13 -13.02
N LYS A 465 -9.63 34.00 -12.91
CA LYS A 465 -9.24 32.73 -13.55
C LYS A 465 -10.20 32.29 -14.64
N SER A 466 -11.42 32.82 -14.65
CA SER A 466 -12.45 32.52 -15.64
C SER A 466 -12.38 33.51 -16.79
N LYS A 467 -12.18 33.04 -18.03
CA LYS A 467 -12.37 33.88 -19.21
C LYS A 467 -13.86 34.25 -19.29
N GLU A 468 -14.22 35.49 -19.62
CA GLU A 468 -15.62 35.91 -19.88
C GLU A 468 -16.66 35.55 -18.79
N LYS A 469 -16.25 35.42 -17.52
CA LYS A 469 -17.13 35.01 -16.40
C LYS A 469 -17.82 33.64 -16.64
N THR A 470 -17.12 32.67 -17.23
CA THR A 470 -17.55 31.26 -17.33
C THR A 470 -18.14 30.68 -16.03
N ILE A 471 -17.56 30.98 -14.88
CA ILE A 471 -18.11 30.54 -13.58
C ILE A 471 -19.18 31.54 -13.14
N GLY A 472 -20.43 31.09 -13.11
CA GLY A 472 -21.57 31.94 -12.73
C GLY A 472 -21.72 32.09 -11.23
N MET A 473 -21.39 31.04 -10.48
CA MET A 473 -21.57 30.98 -9.03
C MET A 473 -20.49 30.08 -8.40
N GLY A 474 -20.04 30.46 -7.21
CA GLY A 474 -19.23 29.62 -6.35
C GLY A 474 -20.02 29.13 -5.14
N LEU A 475 -19.68 27.92 -4.69
CA LEU A 475 -20.17 27.30 -3.47
C LEU A 475 -18.98 26.92 -2.58
N THR A 476 -19.07 27.21 -1.28
CA THR A 476 -18.20 26.62 -0.26
C THR A 476 -19.00 25.67 0.61
N VAL A 477 -18.41 24.53 0.94
CA VAL A 477 -19.02 23.51 1.81
C VAL A 477 -18.15 23.28 3.03
N GLY A 478 -18.64 23.65 4.20
CA GLY A 478 -17.96 23.42 5.47
C GLY A 478 -17.96 21.95 5.88
N HIS A 479 -16.96 21.55 6.66
CA HIS A 479 -16.93 20.23 7.31
C HIS A 479 -18.07 20.04 8.32
N ASP A 480 -18.64 21.13 8.83
CA ASP A 480 -19.85 21.15 9.64
C ASP A 480 -21.15 21.02 8.82
N GLY A 481 -21.05 21.00 7.49
CA GLY A 481 -22.18 21.00 6.56
C GLY A 481 -22.76 22.39 6.29
N SER A 482 -22.11 23.48 6.73
CA SER A 482 -22.44 24.82 6.24
C SER A 482 -22.25 24.87 4.72
N VAL A 483 -23.13 25.58 4.02
CA VAL A 483 -22.99 25.78 2.58
C VAL A 483 -23.22 27.25 2.30
N TYR A 484 -22.29 27.89 1.61
CA TYR A 484 -22.42 29.27 1.19
C TYR A 484 -22.38 29.37 -0.32
N TRP A 485 -23.10 30.32 -0.88
CA TRP A 485 -23.07 30.68 -2.28
C TRP A 485 -22.56 32.10 -2.45
N TYR A 486 -21.87 32.35 -3.56
CA TYR A 486 -21.36 33.68 -3.91
C TYR A 486 -21.24 33.86 -5.42
N THR A 487 -21.30 35.10 -5.88
CA THR A 487 -21.18 35.45 -7.29
C THR A 487 -19.89 36.22 -7.58
N SER A 488 -19.59 36.38 -8.88
CA SER A 488 -18.46 37.19 -9.30
C SER A 488 -18.70 38.68 -9.03
N PRO A 489 -17.70 39.43 -8.55
CA PRO A 489 -17.82 40.87 -8.42
C PRO A 489 -18.00 41.54 -9.79
N SER A 490 -18.71 42.67 -9.76
CA SER A 490 -18.93 43.52 -10.93
C SER A 490 -17.60 44.05 -11.47
N GLU A 491 -16.72 44.48 -10.56
CA GLU A 491 -15.40 45.04 -10.82
C GLU A 491 -14.27 44.18 -10.24
N ARG A 492 -13.06 44.39 -10.74
CA ARG A 492 -11.88 43.69 -10.24
C ARG A 492 -11.50 44.21 -8.85
N LEU A 493 -11.44 43.29 -7.89
CA LEU A 493 -10.97 43.60 -6.54
C LEU A 493 -9.53 44.17 -6.56
N PRO A 494 -9.24 45.26 -5.84
CA PRO A 494 -7.91 45.85 -5.80
C PRO A 494 -6.92 44.93 -5.08
N PHE A 495 -5.63 45.08 -5.38
CA PHE A 495 -4.57 44.20 -4.84
C PHE A 495 -4.54 44.16 -3.30
N ASN A 496 -4.86 45.28 -2.64
CA ASN A 496 -4.91 45.38 -1.19
C ASN A 496 -6.25 44.96 -0.56
N ALA A 497 -7.24 44.49 -1.34
CA ALA A 497 -8.58 44.20 -0.83
C ALA A 497 -8.56 43.14 0.29
N ASN A 498 -7.75 42.09 0.15
CA ASN A 498 -7.58 41.06 1.18
C ASN A 498 -7.04 41.61 2.51
N LEU A 499 -6.12 42.59 2.45
CA LEU A 499 -5.59 43.24 3.65
C LEU A 499 -6.66 44.06 4.37
N VAL A 500 -7.49 44.78 3.60
CA VAL A 500 -8.61 45.56 4.14
C VAL A 500 -9.67 44.63 4.73
N TYR A 501 -9.98 43.53 4.05
CA TYR A 501 -10.93 42.50 4.50
C TYR A 501 -10.49 41.90 5.85
N GLY A 502 -9.22 41.52 5.98
CA GLY A 502 -8.67 41.03 7.25
C GLY A 502 -8.79 42.05 8.40
N LYS A 503 -8.57 43.34 8.14
CA LYS A 503 -8.78 44.41 9.14
C LYS A 503 -10.25 44.57 9.52
N GLN A 504 -11.16 44.42 8.57
CA GLN A 504 -12.61 44.50 8.82
C GLN A 504 -13.09 43.34 9.69
N ILE A 505 -12.64 42.11 9.44
CA ILE A 505 -12.91 40.96 10.32
C ILE A 505 -12.47 41.26 11.75
N GLN A 506 -11.23 41.73 11.93
CA GLN A 506 -10.68 42.06 13.25
C GLN A 506 -11.47 43.17 13.95
N LYS A 507 -12.08 44.09 13.20
CA LYS A 507 -12.98 45.12 13.76
C LYS A 507 -14.24 44.46 14.33
N TYR A 508 -14.89 43.56 13.60
CA TYR A 508 -16.08 42.85 14.09
C TYR A 508 -15.78 41.92 15.27
N VAL A 509 -14.62 41.25 15.27
CA VAL A 509 -14.17 40.46 16.43
C VAL A 509 -14.04 41.35 17.68
N LYS A 510 -13.47 42.55 17.54
CA LYS A 510 -13.39 43.53 18.65
C LYS A 510 -14.75 44.06 19.10
N MET A 511 -15.78 43.97 18.26
CA MET A 511 -17.16 44.31 18.60
C MET A 511 -17.90 43.16 19.30
N GLY A 512 -17.24 42.01 19.51
CA GLY A 512 -17.80 40.87 20.25
C GLY A 512 -18.42 39.78 19.39
N TYR A 513 -18.36 39.89 18.06
CA TYR A 513 -18.81 38.83 17.16
C TYR A 513 -17.82 37.66 17.14
N ASN A 514 -18.34 36.43 16.98
CA ASN A 514 -17.49 35.27 16.75
C ASN A 514 -16.81 35.34 15.36
N GLU A 515 -15.82 34.48 15.13
CA GLU A 515 -15.01 34.50 13.90
C GLU A 515 -15.85 34.30 12.63
N ILE A 516 -16.78 33.34 12.61
CA ILE A 516 -17.65 33.08 11.45
C ILE A 516 -18.50 34.32 11.16
N LYS A 517 -19.18 34.85 12.18
CA LYS A 517 -20.06 36.00 12.00
C LYS A 517 -19.29 37.26 11.59
N SER A 518 -18.08 37.42 12.11
CA SER A 518 -17.18 38.52 11.73
C SER A 518 -16.77 38.45 10.26
N GLN A 519 -16.55 37.25 9.73
CA GLN A 519 -16.28 37.04 8.30
C GLN A 519 -17.52 37.26 7.44
N GLU A 520 -18.70 36.78 7.85
CA GLU A 520 -19.96 37.05 7.15
C GLU A 520 -20.24 38.55 7.04
N LEU A 521 -20.13 39.30 8.14
CA LEU A 521 -20.35 40.75 8.17
C LEU A 521 -19.32 41.49 7.30
N ALA A 522 -18.05 41.10 7.37
CA ALA A 522 -17.03 41.67 6.51
C ALA A 522 -17.27 41.34 5.01
N LEU A 523 -17.82 40.17 4.69
CA LEU A 523 -18.19 39.82 3.32
C LEU A 523 -19.37 40.65 2.85
N MET A 524 -20.38 40.89 3.69
CA MET A 524 -21.53 41.74 3.36
C MET A 524 -21.07 43.18 3.02
N ASP A 525 -20.20 43.77 3.84
CA ASP A 525 -19.63 45.10 3.54
C ASP A 525 -18.90 45.14 2.18
N PHE A 526 -18.21 44.06 1.84
CA PHE A 526 -17.47 43.95 0.58
C PHE A 526 -18.39 43.62 -0.60
N ALA A 527 -19.46 42.85 -0.38
CA ALA A 527 -20.49 42.54 -1.35
C ALA A 527 -21.14 43.83 -1.85
N ASP A 528 -21.54 44.71 -0.93
CA ASP A 528 -22.08 46.03 -1.24
C ASP A 528 -21.08 46.90 -2.00
N LYS A 529 -19.82 46.92 -1.53
CA LYS A 529 -18.79 47.77 -2.12
C LYS A 529 -18.37 47.37 -3.53
N TYR A 530 -18.34 46.07 -3.82
CA TYR A 530 -17.84 45.53 -5.09
C TYR A 530 -18.94 44.90 -5.96
N ALA A 531 -20.20 45.05 -5.55
CA ALA A 531 -21.39 44.50 -6.17
C ALA A 531 -21.22 43.03 -6.60
N PHE A 532 -20.90 42.18 -5.63
CA PHE A 532 -21.17 40.74 -5.71
C PHE A 532 -22.27 40.38 -4.72
N GLU A 533 -22.84 39.20 -4.90
CA GLU A 533 -23.84 38.65 -3.98
C GLU A 533 -23.22 37.47 -3.23
N PHE A 534 -23.62 37.30 -1.99
CA PHE A 534 -23.19 36.19 -1.14
C PHE A 534 -24.30 35.87 -0.15
N GLY A 535 -24.47 34.59 0.17
CA GLY A 535 -25.40 34.15 1.20
C GLY A 535 -25.12 32.74 1.67
N LYS A 536 -25.81 32.34 2.73
CA LYS A 536 -25.72 31.01 3.32
C LYS A 536 -26.97 30.21 2.97
N VAL A 537 -26.79 28.95 2.60
CA VAL A 537 -27.90 28.05 2.28
C VAL A 537 -28.51 27.55 3.59
N GLY A 538 -29.79 27.85 3.81
CA GLY A 538 -30.57 27.40 4.96
C GLY A 538 -30.72 28.41 6.09
N ASP A 539 -30.13 29.59 5.97
CA ASP A 539 -30.62 30.77 6.70
C ASP A 539 -31.77 31.29 5.82
N ASP A 540 -33.02 31.06 6.23
CA ASP A 540 -34.17 31.66 5.57
C ASP A 540 -34.04 33.20 5.77
N ASP A 541 -34.06 33.95 4.67
CA ASP A 541 -34.25 35.40 4.71
C ASP A 541 -35.68 35.65 5.23
N ASP A 542 -35.83 35.73 6.56
CA ASP A 542 -37.00 36.33 7.21
C ASP A 542 -36.97 37.86 7.07
#